data_AF-A0A063BNB8-F1
#
_entry.id   AF-A0A063BNB8-F1
#
_cell.length_a   1.000
_cell.length_b   1.000
_cell.length_c   1.000
_cell.angle_alpha   90.00
_cell.angle_beta   90.00
_cell.angle_gamma   90.00
#
_symmetry.space_group_name_H-M   'P 1'
#
loop_
_entity.id
_entity.type
_entity.pdbx_description
1 polymer ?
#
loop_
_entity_poly.entity_id
_entity_poly.type
_entity_poly.pdbx_seq_one_letter_code
_entity_poly.pdbx_strand_id
1 'polypeptide(L)'
;MASTPSDVDKASNEKELDRVKWEAEKAFRDREVSVQEKAQSTQEAQLDLQRKEQAASRWRSPLVVAILAAAAAAGGNAILAYTNAHLQRAADSQKSEQARILEMIKTDNPDKAAENLQFLLDSGLISEPSTVAKLSTYLKNRKQGSGAALPAAGGAAPPETTNLINQLEGITSATASGAKFADELSLRTKLARAIITYAVVQGGISRARRIAEMTTANLKGSPATGIDEKTWINEYMNVEAQTGSEFVRQVQSRSILKFQDLVRKNDWDLKNYSPDAP
;
A
#
# COMPACT_ATOMS: atom_id res chain seq x y z
N MET A 1 -24.61 -110.30 -16.07
CA MET A 1 -25.60 -109.22 -15.98
C MET A 1 -25.12 -108.09 -16.87
N ALA A 2 -25.69 -107.96 -18.06
CA ALA A 2 -25.27 -107.00 -19.06
C ALA A 2 -26.07 -105.70 -18.87
N SER A 3 -25.38 -104.59 -18.62
CA SER A 3 -26.02 -103.27 -18.59
C SER A 3 -26.62 -102.97 -19.95
N THR A 4 -27.91 -102.63 -19.97
CA THR A 4 -28.66 -102.23 -21.16
C THR A 4 -28.05 -100.95 -21.76
N PRO A 5 -27.80 -100.87 -23.08
CA PRO A 5 -27.17 -99.71 -23.73
C PRO A 5 -27.86 -98.36 -23.44
N SER A 6 -29.16 -98.38 -23.11
CA SER A 6 -29.96 -97.18 -22.82
C SER A 6 -29.59 -96.44 -21.52
N ASP A 7 -28.94 -97.07 -20.55
CA ASP A 7 -28.63 -96.41 -19.26
C ASP A 7 -27.31 -95.62 -19.31
N VAL A 8 -26.40 -96.01 -20.20
CA VAL A 8 -25.12 -95.31 -20.42
C VAL A 8 -25.36 -93.96 -21.13
N ASP A 9 -26.30 -93.92 -22.08
CA ASP A 9 -26.66 -92.71 -22.84
C ASP A 9 -27.44 -91.68 -21.99
N LYS A 10 -28.17 -92.12 -20.97
CA LYS A 10 -28.81 -91.21 -20.01
C LYS A 10 -27.78 -90.55 -19.08
N ALA A 11 -26.84 -91.34 -18.57
CA ALA A 11 -25.80 -90.84 -17.67
C ALA A 11 -24.81 -89.89 -18.39
N SER A 12 -24.56 -90.07 -19.69
CA SER A 12 -23.77 -89.13 -20.48
C SER A 12 -24.51 -87.81 -20.73
N ASN A 13 -25.78 -87.85 -21.10
CA ASN A 13 -26.62 -86.66 -21.30
C ASN A 13 -26.80 -85.84 -20.00
N GLU A 14 -26.96 -86.51 -18.85
CA GLU A 14 -27.08 -85.82 -17.56
C GLU A 14 -25.79 -85.08 -17.19
N LYS A 15 -24.63 -85.71 -17.40
CA LYS A 15 -23.32 -85.07 -17.20
C LYS A 15 -23.08 -83.90 -18.15
N GLU A 16 -23.54 -83.99 -19.39
CA GLU A 16 -23.42 -82.90 -20.37
C GLU A 16 -24.32 -81.71 -19.98
N LEU A 17 -25.55 -81.97 -19.55
CA LEU A 17 -26.46 -80.93 -19.04
C LEU A 17 -25.90 -80.25 -17.78
N ASP A 18 -25.33 -81.01 -16.84
CA ASP A 18 -24.73 -80.45 -15.63
C ASP A 18 -23.49 -79.61 -15.94
N ARG A 19 -22.70 -80.02 -16.93
CA ARG A 19 -21.57 -79.22 -17.41
C ARG A 19 -22.05 -77.91 -18.05
N VAL A 20 -23.06 -77.97 -18.92
CA VAL A 20 -23.63 -76.77 -19.56
C VAL A 20 -24.24 -75.82 -18.51
N LYS A 21 -24.95 -76.35 -17.51
CA LYS A 21 -25.46 -75.56 -16.39
C LYS A 21 -24.34 -74.91 -15.59
N TRP A 22 -23.28 -75.64 -15.29
CA TRP A 22 -22.13 -75.11 -14.56
C TRP A 22 -21.38 -74.02 -15.34
N GLU A 23 -21.18 -74.22 -16.65
CA GLU A 23 -20.56 -73.22 -17.52
C GLU A 23 -21.44 -71.95 -17.63
N ALA A 24 -22.77 -72.11 -17.73
CA ALA A 24 -23.71 -70.99 -17.74
C ALA A 24 -23.75 -70.22 -16.41
N GLU A 25 -23.79 -70.93 -15.29
CA GLU A 25 -23.73 -70.35 -13.94
C GLU A 25 -22.41 -69.62 -13.71
N LYS A 26 -21.28 -70.23 -14.12
CA LYS A 26 -19.97 -69.59 -14.04
C LYS A 26 -19.91 -68.32 -14.87
N ALA A 27 -20.37 -68.36 -16.13
CA ALA A 27 -20.42 -67.20 -17.00
C ALA A 27 -21.33 -66.09 -16.44
N PHE A 28 -22.41 -66.44 -15.74
CA PHE A 28 -23.27 -65.49 -15.05
C PHE A 28 -22.54 -64.82 -13.87
N ARG A 29 -21.88 -65.61 -13.01
CA ARG A 29 -21.10 -65.07 -11.88
C ARG A 29 -19.95 -64.20 -12.32
N ASP A 30 -19.23 -64.59 -13.37
CA ASP A 30 -18.14 -63.79 -13.92
C ASP A 30 -18.65 -62.43 -14.43
N ARG A 31 -19.84 -62.39 -15.04
CA ARG A 31 -20.47 -61.12 -15.45
C ARG A 31 -20.91 -60.29 -14.24
N GLU A 32 -21.51 -60.92 -13.23
CA GLU A 32 -21.95 -60.25 -12.01
C GLU A 32 -20.76 -59.59 -11.28
N VAL A 33 -19.66 -60.32 -11.10
CA VAL A 33 -18.41 -59.78 -10.53
C VAL A 33 -17.88 -58.63 -11.38
N SER A 34 -17.84 -58.78 -12.71
CA SER A 34 -17.36 -57.70 -13.60
C SER A 34 -18.22 -56.43 -13.52
N VAL A 35 -19.54 -56.56 -13.28
CA VAL A 35 -20.46 -55.43 -13.11
C VAL A 35 -20.25 -54.79 -11.74
N GLN A 36 -20.05 -55.60 -10.70
CA GLN A 36 -19.82 -55.13 -9.34
C GLN A 36 -18.48 -54.40 -9.21
N GLU A 37 -17.41 -54.90 -9.83
CA GLU A 37 -16.09 -54.25 -9.86
C GLU A 37 -16.16 -52.89 -10.56
N LYS A 38 -16.88 -52.81 -11.70
CA LYS A 38 -17.09 -51.53 -12.38
C LYS A 38 -17.90 -50.55 -11.55
N ALA A 39 -18.94 -51.02 -10.86
CA ALA A 39 -19.75 -50.19 -9.98
C ALA A 39 -18.94 -49.65 -8.78
N GLN A 40 -18.07 -50.48 -8.20
CA GLN A 40 -17.19 -50.05 -7.12
C GLN A 40 -16.16 -49.03 -7.62
N SER A 41 -15.54 -49.29 -8.78
CA SER A 41 -14.56 -48.38 -9.37
C SER A 41 -15.15 -47.00 -9.69
N THR A 42 -16.38 -46.94 -10.20
CA THR A 42 -17.04 -45.64 -10.46
C THR A 42 -17.41 -44.92 -9.17
N GLN A 43 -17.83 -45.65 -8.13
CA GLN A 43 -18.12 -45.07 -6.82
C GLN A 43 -16.86 -44.49 -6.16
N GLU A 44 -15.73 -45.20 -6.23
CA GLU A 44 -14.44 -44.74 -5.71
C GLU A 44 -13.96 -43.48 -6.45
N ALA A 45 -14.10 -43.45 -7.78
CA ALA A 45 -13.77 -42.27 -8.59
C ALA A 45 -14.64 -41.05 -8.24
N GLN A 46 -15.94 -41.24 -7.98
CA GLN A 46 -16.83 -40.17 -7.55
C GLN A 46 -16.48 -39.64 -6.16
N LEU A 47 -16.16 -40.51 -5.20
CA LEU A 47 -15.73 -40.11 -3.86
C LEU A 47 -14.41 -39.32 -3.90
N ASP A 48 -13.47 -39.73 -4.76
CA ASP A 48 -12.21 -38.99 -4.94
C ASP A 48 -12.45 -37.60 -5.55
N LEU A 49 -13.29 -37.49 -6.58
CA LEU A 49 -13.70 -36.19 -7.15
C LEU A 49 -14.38 -35.31 -6.10
N GLN A 50 -15.32 -35.85 -5.32
CA GLN A 50 -16.02 -35.11 -4.28
C GLN A 50 -15.07 -34.61 -3.18
N ARG A 51 -14.08 -35.41 -2.79
CA ARG A 51 -13.03 -35.00 -1.83
C ARG A 51 -12.17 -33.86 -2.40
N LYS A 52 -11.80 -33.94 -3.68
CA LYS A 52 -11.03 -32.88 -4.37
C LYS A 52 -11.82 -31.58 -4.48
N GLU A 53 -13.11 -31.66 -4.80
CA GLU A 53 -14.00 -30.48 -4.86
C GLU A 53 -14.21 -29.84 -3.50
N GLN A 54 -14.41 -30.64 -2.44
CA GLN A 54 -14.54 -30.12 -1.08
C GLN A 54 -13.25 -29.44 -0.59
N ALA A 55 -12.08 -30.00 -0.92
CA ALA A 55 -10.80 -29.37 -0.60
C ALA A 55 -10.61 -28.05 -1.35
N ALA A 56 -10.92 -28.00 -2.65
CA ALA A 56 -10.83 -26.78 -3.45
C ALA A 56 -11.83 -25.70 -3.02
N SER A 57 -13.04 -26.10 -2.61
CA SER A 57 -14.11 -25.20 -2.17
C SER A 57 -13.72 -24.39 -0.93
N ARG A 58 -12.98 -25.00 0.02
CA ARG A 58 -12.51 -24.31 1.22
C ARG A 58 -11.62 -23.10 0.92
N TRP A 59 -10.76 -23.17 -0.10
CA TRP A 59 -9.88 -22.06 -0.50
C TRP A 59 -10.61 -20.96 -1.29
N ARG A 60 -11.70 -21.32 -1.97
CA ARG A 60 -12.54 -20.37 -2.74
C ARG A 60 -13.67 -19.76 -1.91
N SER A 61 -13.79 -20.13 -0.64
CA SER A 61 -14.75 -19.51 0.27
C SER A 61 -14.53 -17.98 0.28
N PRO A 62 -15.56 -17.16 -0.01
CA PRO A 62 -15.46 -15.70 -0.02
C PRO A 62 -14.86 -15.13 1.27
N LEU A 63 -15.09 -15.82 2.40
CA LEU A 63 -14.54 -15.45 3.69
C LEU A 63 -13.01 -15.61 3.75
N VAL A 64 -12.46 -16.71 3.20
CA VAL A 64 -11.00 -16.91 3.16
C VAL A 64 -10.34 -15.90 2.24
N VAL A 65 -10.93 -15.64 1.07
CA VAL A 65 -10.45 -14.61 0.14
C VAL A 65 -10.46 -13.22 0.78
N ALA A 66 -11.53 -12.87 1.51
CA ALA A 66 -11.63 -11.59 2.21
C ALA A 66 -10.57 -11.44 3.31
N ILE A 67 -10.31 -12.49 4.10
CA ILE A 67 -9.26 -12.48 5.13
C ILE A 67 -7.87 -12.31 4.50
N LEU A 68 -7.58 -13.04 3.42
CA LEU A 68 -6.31 -12.90 2.71
C LEU A 68 -6.15 -11.51 2.09
N ALA A 69 -7.21 -10.96 1.50
CA ALA A 69 -7.20 -9.60 0.96
C ALA A 69 -6.97 -8.55 2.06
N ALA A 70 -7.64 -8.68 3.21
CA ALA A 70 -7.46 -7.80 4.36
C ALA A 70 -6.03 -7.89 4.92
N ALA A 71 -5.48 -9.10 5.03
CA ALA A 71 -4.11 -9.33 5.48
C ALA A 71 -3.08 -8.72 4.51
N ALA A 72 -3.27 -8.90 3.20
CA ALA A 72 -2.43 -8.28 2.17
C ALA A 72 -2.49 -6.74 2.24
N ALA A 73 -3.68 -6.18 2.42
CA ALA A 73 -3.87 -4.74 2.57
C ALA A 73 -3.17 -4.20 3.83
N ALA A 74 -3.30 -4.89 4.96
CA ALA A 74 -2.63 -4.52 6.21
C ALA A 74 -1.09 -4.62 6.08
N GLY A 75 -0.59 -5.70 5.48
CA GLY A 75 0.84 -5.91 5.23
C GLY A 75 1.43 -4.84 4.31
N GLY A 76 0.71 -4.44 3.25
CA GLY A 76 1.12 -3.37 2.34
C GLY A 76 1.34 -2.04 3.07
N ASN A 77 0.42 -1.67 3.97
CA ASN A 77 0.57 -0.44 4.77
C ASN A 77 1.77 -0.51 5.72
N ALA A 78 2.03 -1.67 6.33
CA ALA A 78 3.19 -1.84 7.22
C ALA A 78 4.53 -1.69 6.47
N ILE A 79 4.64 -2.23 5.25
CA ILE A 79 5.84 -2.10 4.42
C ILE A 79 6.08 -0.65 4.02
N LEU A 80 5.03 0.07 3.62
CA LEU A 80 5.12 1.49 3.28
C LEU A 80 5.50 2.33 4.50
N ALA A 81 4.90 2.07 5.66
CA ALA A 81 5.25 2.76 6.91
C ALA A 81 6.72 2.53 7.29
N TYR A 82 7.21 1.29 7.14
CA TYR A 82 8.61 0.96 7.41
C TYR A 82 9.57 1.70 6.46
N THR A 83 9.27 1.68 5.15
CA THR A 83 10.09 2.37 4.14
C THR A 83 10.12 3.88 4.38
N ASN A 84 8.96 4.49 4.65
CA ASN A 84 8.87 5.91 4.96
C ASN A 84 9.61 6.28 6.25
N ALA A 85 9.49 5.47 7.30
CA ALA A 85 10.23 5.70 8.54
C ALA A 85 11.75 5.65 8.33
N HIS A 86 12.24 4.75 7.47
CA HIS A 86 13.66 4.67 7.16
C HIS A 86 14.16 5.89 6.38
N LEU A 87 13.43 6.31 5.34
CA LEU A 87 13.75 7.49 4.55
C LEU A 87 13.70 8.77 5.40
N GLN A 88 12.73 8.88 6.29
CA GLN A 88 12.59 10.00 7.21
C GLN A 88 13.80 10.10 8.15
N ARG A 89 14.22 8.98 8.77
CA ARG A 89 15.40 8.98 9.65
C ARG A 89 16.69 9.39 8.93
N ALA A 90 16.87 8.95 7.69
CA ALA A 90 18.03 9.33 6.89
C ALA A 90 18.03 10.84 6.60
N ALA A 91 16.88 11.39 6.22
CA ALA A 91 16.71 12.83 6.00
C ALA A 91 16.93 13.65 7.28
N ASP A 92 16.37 13.21 8.40
CA ASP A 92 16.53 13.87 9.71
C ASP A 92 18.00 13.85 10.17
N SER A 93 18.70 12.72 9.96
CA SER A 93 20.14 12.61 10.23
C SER A 93 20.93 13.64 9.41
N GLN A 94 20.70 13.69 8.10
CA GLN A 94 21.38 14.64 7.21
C GLN A 94 21.13 16.09 7.60
N LYS A 95 19.88 16.44 7.97
CA LYS A 95 19.54 17.78 8.45
C LYS A 95 20.22 18.11 9.77
N SER A 96 20.27 17.17 10.70
CA SER A 96 20.94 17.37 11.99
C SER A 96 22.44 17.63 11.82
N GLU A 97 23.08 16.97 10.85
CA GLU A 97 24.47 17.24 10.48
C GLU A 97 24.64 18.63 9.87
N GLN A 98 23.78 19.01 8.91
CA GLN A 98 23.82 20.34 8.29
C GLN A 98 23.62 21.46 9.32
N ALA A 99 22.67 21.29 10.24
CA ALA A 99 22.43 22.23 11.33
C ALA A 99 23.67 22.35 12.23
N ARG A 100 24.30 21.23 12.61
CA ARG A 100 25.53 21.22 13.42
C ARG A 100 26.69 21.92 12.71
N ILE A 101 26.88 21.67 11.41
CA ILE A 101 27.88 22.35 10.59
C ILE A 101 27.62 23.86 10.58
N LEU A 102 26.37 24.28 10.36
CA LEU A 102 25.98 25.69 10.36
C LEU A 102 26.24 26.36 11.71
N GLU A 103 25.92 25.70 12.84
CA GLU A 103 26.24 26.24 14.17
C GLU A 103 27.75 26.39 14.38
N MET A 104 28.55 25.43 13.92
CA MET A 104 30.00 25.47 14.10
C MET A 104 30.70 26.59 13.31
N ILE A 105 30.09 27.08 12.23
CA ILE A 105 30.65 28.19 11.43
C ILE A 105 30.19 29.58 11.90
N LYS A 106 29.29 29.68 12.88
CA LYS A 106 28.84 30.94 13.48
C LYS A 106 29.83 31.47 14.52
N THR A 107 31.01 31.90 14.08
CA THR A 107 32.11 32.29 14.98
C THR A 107 32.72 33.66 14.69
N ASP A 108 32.21 34.42 13.71
CA ASP A 108 32.79 35.67 13.17
C ASP A 108 34.24 35.56 12.64
N ASN A 109 34.94 34.46 12.92
CA ASN A 109 36.34 34.21 12.59
C ASN A 109 36.46 32.95 11.71
N PRO A 110 36.88 33.09 10.44
CA PRO A 110 37.06 31.95 9.54
C PRO A 110 38.00 30.89 10.09
N ASP A 111 39.06 31.26 10.82
CA ASP A 111 40.00 30.30 11.39
C ASP A 111 39.38 29.46 12.50
N LYS A 112 38.57 30.09 13.35
CA LYS A 112 37.83 29.38 14.39
C LYS A 112 36.76 28.44 13.82
N ALA A 113 36.05 28.87 12.78
CA ALA A 113 35.10 28.03 12.07
C ALA A 113 35.76 26.75 11.54
N ALA A 114 36.97 26.85 10.97
CA ALA A 114 37.68 25.67 10.49
C ALA A 114 38.18 24.74 11.60
N GLU A 115 38.63 25.26 12.74
CA GLU A 115 38.94 24.42 13.91
C GLU A 115 37.70 23.63 14.36
N ASN A 116 36.54 24.29 14.43
CA ASN A 116 35.29 23.63 14.81
C ASN A 116 34.85 22.57 13.78
N LEU A 117 34.99 22.87 12.48
CA LEU A 117 34.69 21.90 11.41
C LEU A 117 35.65 20.71 11.45
N GLN A 118 36.94 20.94 11.70
CA GLN A 118 37.94 19.88 11.88
C GLN A 118 37.57 19.00 13.08
N PHE A 119 37.16 19.60 14.20
CA PHE A 119 36.68 18.87 15.36
C PHE A 119 35.45 18.00 15.04
N LEU A 120 34.48 18.50 14.26
CA LEU A 120 33.31 17.68 13.84
C LEU A 120 33.71 16.46 13.01
N LEU A 121 34.72 16.59 12.15
CA LEU A 121 35.24 15.48 11.35
C LEU A 121 36.00 14.47 12.24
N ASP A 122 36.91 14.95 13.08
CA ASP A 122 37.76 14.10 13.93
C ASP A 122 36.95 13.34 14.98
N SER A 123 35.86 13.94 15.48
CA SER A 123 34.95 13.31 16.43
C SER A 123 33.94 12.35 15.80
N GLY A 124 33.87 12.27 14.47
CA GLY A 124 32.86 11.46 13.78
C GLY A 124 31.43 11.97 13.95
N LEU A 125 31.26 13.25 14.32
CA LEU A 125 29.95 13.91 14.43
C LEU A 125 29.34 14.26 13.07
N ILE A 126 30.10 14.07 11.98
CA ILE A 126 29.61 14.09 10.61
C ILE A 126 29.90 12.71 10.04
N SER A 127 28.85 11.95 9.77
CA SER A 127 28.93 10.55 9.35
C SER A 127 28.75 10.37 7.84
N GLU A 128 28.10 11.33 7.17
CA GLU A 128 27.81 11.26 5.74
C GLU A 128 29.11 11.32 4.91
N PRO A 129 29.51 10.24 4.18
CA PRO A 129 30.82 10.14 3.53
C PRO A 129 31.05 11.25 2.50
N SER A 130 30.00 11.64 1.79
CA SER A 130 30.06 12.69 0.78
C SER A 130 30.33 14.08 1.41
N THR A 131 29.78 14.34 2.60
CA THR A 131 30.01 15.56 3.37
C THR A 131 31.42 15.58 3.96
N VAL A 132 31.87 14.46 4.54
CA VAL A 132 33.23 14.29 5.08
C VAL A 132 34.29 14.57 4.01
N ALA A 133 34.15 14.00 2.82
CA ALA A 133 35.08 14.19 1.71
C ALA A 133 35.16 15.67 1.27
N LYS A 134 34.01 16.34 1.15
CA LYS A 134 33.93 17.76 0.79
C LYS A 134 34.56 18.66 1.84
N LEU A 135 34.24 18.45 3.12
CA LEU A 135 34.79 19.25 4.21
C LEU A 135 36.29 19.04 4.39
N SER A 136 36.79 17.81 4.29
CA SER A 136 38.23 17.55 4.37
C SER A 136 38.98 18.21 3.21
N THR A 137 38.44 18.12 1.98
CA THR A 137 39.00 18.82 0.81
C THR A 137 38.99 20.33 1.00
N TYR A 138 37.90 20.89 1.52
CA TYR A 138 37.78 22.31 1.83
C TYR A 138 38.84 22.76 2.84
N LEU A 139 38.98 22.05 3.97
CA LEU A 139 39.92 22.39 5.04
C LEU A 139 41.38 22.32 4.58
N LYS A 140 41.73 21.34 3.72
CA LYS A 140 43.08 21.21 3.15
C LYS A 140 43.45 22.34 2.20
N ASN A 141 42.48 22.84 1.43
CA ASN A 141 42.73 23.81 0.35
C ASN A 141 42.51 25.27 0.77
N ARG A 142 41.96 25.53 1.95
CA ARG A 142 41.69 26.91 2.39
C ARG A 142 42.99 27.64 2.74
N LYS A 143 42.98 28.97 2.58
CA LYS A 143 44.04 29.86 3.07
C LYS A 143 43.67 30.38 4.47
N GLN A 144 44.66 30.55 5.35
CA GLN A 144 44.45 31.11 6.70
C GLN A 144 43.80 32.50 6.62
N GLY A 145 42.86 32.79 7.53
CA GLY A 145 42.09 34.04 7.53
C GLY A 145 41.00 34.14 6.46
N SER A 146 40.79 33.09 5.65
CA SER A 146 39.74 33.03 4.63
C SER A 146 38.79 31.85 4.86
N GLY A 147 37.55 31.97 4.40
CA GLY A 147 36.58 30.87 4.45
C GLY A 147 35.18 31.30 4.83
N ALA A 148 34.30 30.31 5.00
CA ALA A 148 32.92 30.52 5.43
C ALA A 148 32.89 30.74 6.95
N ALA A 149 32.56 31.96 7.36
CA ALA A 149 32.15 32.27 8.72
C ALA A 149 30.84 33.04 8.65
N LEU A 150 29.87 32.63 9.46
CA LEU A 150 28.66 33.41 9.67
C LEU A 150 28.87 34.30 10.90
N PRO A 151 28.26 35.49 10.90
CA PRO A 151 28.33 36.34 12.06
C PRO A 151 27.72 35.60 13.26
N ALA A 152 28.37 35.64 14.43
CA ALA A 152 27.81 35.02 15.62
C ALA A 152 26.47 35.71 15.90
N ALA A 153 25.38 34.94 15.82
CA ALA A 153 24.05 35.49 16.06
C ALA A 153 24.02 36.02 17.51
N GLY A 154 24.12 37.33 17.66
CA GLY A 154 23.95 38.00 18.95
C GLY A 154 22.53 37.79 19.43
N GLY A 155 22.33 36.76 20.27
CA GLY A 155 21.03 36.43 20.86
C GLY A 155 20.64 34.98 20.60
N ALA A 156 20.66 34.17 21.65
CA ALA A 156 20.20 32.79 21.64
C ALA A 156 18.75 32.70 21.15
N ALA A 157 18.54 32.08 19.99
CA ALA A 157 17.21 31.62 19.60
C ALA A 157 16.87 30.36 20.43
N PRO A 158 15.67 30.26 21.03
CA PRO A 158 15.30 29.11 21.87
C PRO A 158 15.25 27.79 21.07
N PRO A 159 15.57 26.65 21.72
CA PRO A 159 15.55 25.32 21.09
C PRO A 159 14.16 24.86 20.61
N GLU A 160 13.08 25.57 20.91
CA GLU A 160 11.74 25.32 20.35
C GLU A 160 11.65 25.57 18.84
N THR A 161 12.51 26.42 18.28
CA THR A 161 12.46 26.77 16.86
C THR A 161 12.84 25.59 15.95
N THR A 162 13.74 24.70 16.37
CA THR A 162 14.21 23.59 15.54
C THR A 162 13.15 22.49 15.37
N ASN A 163 12.35 22.22 16.41
CA ASN A 163 11.22 21.28 16.30
C ASN A 163 10.08 21.84 15.43
N LEU A 164 9.80 23.14 15.56
CA LEU A 164 8.86 23.83 14.68
C LEU A 164 9.32 23.81 13.22
N ILE A 165 10.62 24.03 12.95
CA ILE A 165 11.17 23.99 11.58
C ILE A 165 11.06 22.58 10.98
N ASN A 166 11.41 21.52 11.71
CA ASN A 166 11.26 20.15 11.21
C ASN A 166 9.79 19.76 10.98
N GLN A 167 8.87 20.21 11.84
CA GLN A 167 7.43 19.99 11.67
C GLN A 167 6.85 20.82 10.51
N LEU A 168 7.33 22.05 10.32
CA LEU A 168 7.03 22.91 9.18
C LEU A 168 7.58 22.31 7.87
N GLU A 169 8.72 21.64 7.89
CA GLU A 169 9.33 21.03 6.69
C GLU A 169 8.63 19.74 6.22
N GLY A 170 8.12 18.93 7.15
CA GLY A 170 7.20 17.84 6.81
C GLY A 170 5.95 18.38 6.10
N ILE A 171 5.41 19.49 6.63
CA ILE A 171 4.28 20.21 6.02
C ILE A 171 4.67 20.78 4.64
N THR A 172 5.87 21.34 4.44
CA THR A 172 6.25 21.91 3.12
C THR A 172 6.38 20.84 2.04
N SER A 173 6.94 19.66 2.35
CA SER A 173 7.03 18.56 1.36
C SER A 173 5.66 17.99 0.95
N ALA A 174 4.76 17.81 1.91
CA ALA A 174 3.39 17.38 1.66
C ALA A 174 2.59 18.46 0.92
N THR A 175 2.83 19.74 1.25
CA THR A 175 2.23 20.90 0.57
C THR A 175 2.70 20.99 -0.87
N ALA A 176 4.00 20.83 -1.15
CA ALA A 176 4.54 20.81 -2.51
C ALA A 176 3.99 19.64 -3.33
N SER A 177 3.87 18.46 -2.71
CA SER A 177 3.25 17.29 -3.34
C SER A 177 1.78 17.52 -3.65
N GLY A 178 1.05 18.16 -2.74
CA GLY A 178 -0.35 18.57 -2.92
C GLY A 178 -0.53 19.58 -4.06
N ALA A 179 0.34 20.59 -4.13
CA ALA A 179 0.34 21.58 -5.19
C ALA A 179 0.59 20.95 -6.57
N LYS A 180 1.63 20.11 -6.68
CA LYS A 180 1.94 19.38 -7.91
C LYS A 180 0.78 18.48 -8.33
N PHE A 181 0.16 17.80 -7.37
CA PHE A 181 -0.97 16.93 -7.67
C PHE A 181 -2.22 17.72 -8.13
N ALA A 182 -2.46 18.89 -7.55
CA ALA A 182 -3.50 19.79 -8.02
C ALA A 182 -3.23 20.30 -9.46
N ASP A 183 -1.96 20.54 -9.82
CA ASP A 183 -1.55 20.88 -11.19
C ASP A 183 -1.79 19.71 -12.17
N GLU A 184 -1.47 18.48 -11.78
CA GLU A 184 -1.75 17.26 -12.56
C GLU A 184 -3.24 17.12 -12.89
N LEU A 185 -4.12 17.51 -11.95
CA LEU A 185 -5.57 17.52 -12.11
C LEU A 185 -6.10 18.76 -12.88
N SER A 186 -5.23 19.68 -13.28
CA SER A 186 -5.57 20.96 -13.92
C SER A 186 -6.50 21.85 -13.07
N LEU A 187 -6.35 21.82 -11.74
CA LEU A 187 -7.13 22.66 -10.82
C LEU A 187 -6.61 24.10 -10.79
N ARG A 188 -7.49 25.05 -11.09
CA ARG A 188 -7.16 26.48 -11.24
C ARG A 188 -7.56 27.30 -10.03
N THR A 189 -8.66 26.95 -9.36
CA THR A 189 -9.16 27.75 -8.23
C THR A 189 -8.33 27.51 -6.97
N LYS A 190 -8.16 28.54 -6.15
CA LYS A 190 -7.36 28.44 -4.92
C LYS A 190 -7.98 27.45 -3.93
N LEU A 191 -9.30 27.44 -3.83
CA LEU A 191 -10.05 26.54 -2.96
C LEU A 191 -9.85 25.06 -3.37
N ALA A 192 -9.96 24.73 -4.66
CA ALA A 192 -9.76 23.37 -5.14
C ALA A 192 -8.33 22.87 -4.83
N ARG A 193 -7.33 23.71 -5.10
CA ARG A 193 -5.93 23.41 -4.80
C ARG A 193 -5.70 23.22 -3.30
N ALA A 194 -6.31 24.06 -2.46
CA ALA A 194 -6.23 23.95 -1.00
C ALA A 194 -6.85 22.64 -0.49
N ILE A 195 -8.01 22.23 -1.03
CA ILE A 195 -8.67 20.97 -0.68
C ILE A 195 -7.78 19.77 -1.02
N ILE A 196 -7.23 19.71 -2.25
CA ILE A 196 -6.32 18.62 -2.63
C ILE A 196 -5.05 18.61 -1.79
N THR A 197 -4.47 19.78 -1.53
CA THR A 197 -3.28 19.89 -0.70
C THR A 197 -3.55 19.41 0.72
N TYR A 198 -4.68 19.79 1.30
CA TYR A 198 -5.12 19.31 2.60
C TYR A 198 -5.30 17.78 2.62
N ALA A 199 -5.92 17.21 1.59
CA ALA A 199 -6.09 15.76 1.47
C ALA A 199 -4.74 15.02 1.43
N VAL A 200 -3.74 15.57 0.73
CA VAL A 200 -2.37 15.04 0.69
C VAL A 200 -1.66 15.16 2.04
N VAL A 201 -1.78 16.29 2.72
CA VAL A 201 -1.17 16.50 4.05
C VAL A 201 -1.75 15.53 5.09
N GLN A 202 -3.07 15.31 5.06
CA GLN A 202 -3.76 14.47 6.04
C GLN A 202 -3.67 12.98 5.74
N GLY A 203 -3.77 12.59 4.46
CA GLY A 203 -3.91 11.21 4.02
C GLY A 203 -2.74 10.65 3.23
N GLY A 204 -1.75 11.48 2.91
CA GLY A 204 -0.70 11.15 1.95
C GLY A 204 -1.19 11.20 0.49
N ILE A 205 -0.24 11.34 -0.44
CA ILE A 205 -0.54 11.50 -1.88
C ILE A 205 -1.23 10.27 -2.49
N SER A 206 -0.91 9.06 -2.04
CA SER A 206 -1.51 7.83 -2.55
C SER A 206 -3.01 7.75 -2.27
N ARG A 207 -3.45 8.17 -1.07
CA ARG A 207 -4.87 8.24 -0.72
C ARG A 207 -5.59 9.31 -1.53
N ALA A 208 -5.01 10.51 -1.60
CA ALA A 208 -5.59 11.61 -2.36
C ALA A 208 -5.76 11.26 -3.85
N ARG A 209 -4.78 10.56 -4.44
CA ARG A 209 -4.84 10.08 -5.83
C ARG A 209 -5.93 9.03 -6.03
N ARG A 210 -6.08 8.06 -5.13
CA ARG A 210 -7.18 7.08 -5.20
C ARG A 210 -8.55 7.75 -5.17
N ILE A 211 -8.75 8.73 -4.28
CA ILE A 211 -10.03 9.48 -4.21
C ILE A 211 -10.27 10.24 -5.52
N ALA A 212 -9.24 10.86 -6.08
CA ALA A 212 -9.33 11.56 -7.36
C ALA A 212 -9.68 10.62 -8.53
N GLU A 213 -9.11 9.42 -8.55
CA GLU A 213 -9.41 8.38 -9.54
C GLU A 213 -10.87 7.95 -9.46
N MET A 214 -11.39 7.69 -8.25
CA MET A 214 -12.80 7.35 -8.02
C MET A 214 -13.74 8.48 -8.45
N THR A 215 -13.39 9.73 -8.10
CA THR A 215 -14.13 10.93 -8.49
C THR A 215 -14.20 11.07 -10.01
N THR A 216 -13.05 10.87 -10.67
CA THR A 216 -12.93 10.92 -12.13
C THR A 216 -13.75 9.81 -12.80
N ALA A 217 -13.78 8.61 -12.21
CA ALA A 217 -14.61 7.51 -12.68
C ALA A 217 -16.11 7.82 -12.56
N ASN A 218 -16.56 8.37 -11.42
CA ASN A 218 -17.96 8.74 -11.18
C ASN A 218 -18.46 9.79 -12.19
N LEU A 219 -17.64 10.79 -12.50
CA LEU A 219 -17.97 11.87 -13.42
C LEU A 219 -17.61 11.60 -14.88
N LYS A 220 -16.99 10.45 -15.18
CA LYS A 220 -16.46 10.08 -16.50
C LYS A 220 -15.48 11.13 -17.06
N GLY A 221 -14.67 11.73 -16.19
CA GLY A 221 -13.70 12.75 -16.56
C GLY A 221 -13.18 13.55 -15.37
N SER A 222 -12.18 14.39 -15.63
CA SER A 222 -11.56 15.29 -14.67
C SER A 222 -11.52 16.72 -15.24
N PRO A 223 -11.08 17.73 -14.48
CA PRO A 223 -10.93 19.09 -15.00
C PRO A 223 -9.94 19.16 -16.17
N ALA A 224 -8.92 18.29 -16.17
CA ALA A 224 -8.01 18.13 -17.31
C ALA A 224 -8.70 17.62 -18.59
N THR A 225 -9.83 16.92 -18.47
CA THR A 225 -10.62 16.42 -19.61
C THR A 225 -11.87 17.28 -19.91
N GLY A 226 -11.97 18.48 -19.32
CA GLY A 226 -13.06 19.43 -19.59
C GLY A 226 -14.28 19.32 -18.68
N ILE A 227 -14.24 18.51 -17.62
CA ILE A 227 -15.28 18.56 -16.58
C ILE A 227 -15.15 19.87 -15.80
N ASP A 228 -16.27 20.48 -15.44
CA ASP A 228 -16.28 21.68 -14.60
C ASP A 228 -15.59 21.40 -13.24
N GLU A 229 -14.62 22.25 -12.90
CA GLU A 229 -13.78 22.09 -11.71
C GLU A 229 -14.60 22.05 -10.42
N LYS A 230 -15.65 22.88 -10.34
CA LYS A 230 -16.50 22.97 -9.15
C LYS A 230 -17.32 21.70 -8.96
N THR A 231 -17.85 21.16 -10.05
CA THR A 231 -18.56 19.88 -10.07
C THR A 231 -17.64 18.76 -9.63
N TRP A 232 -16.41 18.73 -10.14
CA TRP A 232 -15.43 17.71 -9.77
C TRP A 232 -15.01 17.78 -8.30
N ILE A 233 -14.76 18.98 -7.76
CA ILE A 233 -14.37 19.14 -6.35
C ILE A 233 -15.51 18.79 -5.38
N ASN A 234 -16.75 19.11 -5.74
CA ASN A 234 -17.91 18.66 -4.94
C ASN A 234 -17.97 17.14 -4.86
N GLU A 235 -17.81 16.46 -6.00
CA GLU A 235 -17.80 15.00 -6.00
C GLU A 235 -16.58 14.43 -5.28
N TYR A 236 -15.41 15.06 -5.40
CA TYR A 236 -14.21 14.67 -4.65
C TYR A 236 -14.45 14.65 -3.15
N MET A 237 -15.05 15.72 -2.61
CA MET A 237 -15.38 15.79 -1.19
C MET A 237 -16.44 14.75 -0.78
N ASN A 238 -17.40 14.46 -1.65
CA ASN A 238 -18.40 13.40 -1.42
C ASN A 238 -17.73 12.02 -1.34
N VAL A 239 -16.85 11.70 -2.30
CA VAL A 239 -16.10 10.43 -2.32
C VAL A 239 -15.17 10.33 -1.12
N GLU A 240 -14.50 11.42 -0.72
CA GLU A 240 -13.65 11.46 0.48
C GLU A 240 -14.46 11.13 1.74
N ALA A 241 -15.64 11.75 1.90
CA ALA A 241 -16.53 11.50 3.03
C ALA A 241 -17.00 10.03 3.10
N GLN A 242 -17.31 9.43 1.95
CA GLN A 242 -17.73 8.03 1.87
C GLN A 242 -16.58 7.05 2.18
N THR A 243 -15.36 7.36 1.72
CA THR A 243 -14.20 6.47 1.80
C THR A 243 -13.43 6.58 3.12
N GLY A 244 -13.62 7.65 3.89
CA GLY A 244 -12.99 7.84 5.21
C GLY A 244 -13.48 6.83 6.27
N SER A 245 -12.56 6.33 7.11
CA SER A 245 -12.93 5.56 8.30
C SER A 245 -13.66 6.45 9.32
N GLU A 246 -14.51 5.85 10.16
CA GLU A 246 -15.26 6.55 11.22
C GLU A 246 -14.38 7.49 12.07
N PHE A 247 -13.19 7.02 12.45
CA PHE A 247 -12.21 7.82 13.21
C PHE A 247 -11.70 9.04 12.43
N VAL A 248 -11.41 8.86 11.14
CA VAL A 248 -10.96 9.93 10.25
C VAL A 248 -12.09 10.94 10.01
N ARG A 249 -13.35 10.48 9.91
CA ARG A 249 -14.53 11.35 9.81
C ARG A 249 -14.64 12.29 11.01
N GLN A 250 -14.40 11.80 12.23
CA GLN A 250 -14.53 12.60 13.45
C GLN A 250 -13.51 13.74 13.54
N VAL A 251 -12.26 13.50 13.11
CA VAL A 251 -11.19 14.51 13.12
C VAL A 251 -11.27 15.43 11.89
N GLN A 252 -11.57 14.89 10.70
CA GLN A 252 -11.66 15.68 9.46
C GLN A 252 -12.90 16.59 9.41
N SER A 253 -13.91 16.35 10.27
CA SER A 253 -15.17 17.10 10.28
C SER A 253 -14.98 18.61 10.28
N ARG A 254 -14.08 19.17 11.09
CA ARG A 254 -13.96 20.64 11.21
C ARG A 254 -13.45 21.30 9.93
N SER A 255 -12.39 20.78 9.33
CA SER A 255 -11.80 21.38 8.11
C SER A 255 -12.67 21.13 6.88
N ILE A 256 -13.26 19.93 6.76
CA ILE A 256 -14.18 19.62 5.66
C ILE A 256 -15.40 20.53 5.73
N LEU A 257 -15.96 20.78 6.92
CA LEU A 257 -17.08 21.71 7.09
C LEU A 257 -16.71 23.14 6.67
N LYS A 258 -15.49 23.61 6.96
CA LYS A 258 -14.99 24.91 6.48
C LYS A 258 -14.90 24.95 4.96
N PHE A 259 -14.35 23.91 4.31
CA PHE A 259 -14.30 23.85 2.85
C PHE A 259 -15.69 23.76 2.21
N GLN A 260 -16.60 22.95 2.77
CA GLN A 260 -17.99 22.89 2.33
C GLN A 260 -18.70 24.23 2.46
N ASP A 261 -18.43 24.99 3.52
CA ASP A 261 -18.96 26.34 3.69
C ASP A 261 -18.43 27.32 2.62
N LEU A 262 -17.13 27.29 2.33
CA LEU A 262 -16.52 28.09 1.26
C LEU A 262 -17.08 27.74 -0.12
N VAL A 263 -17.27 26.44 -0.39
CA VAL A 263 -17.90 25.96 -1.63
C VAL A 263 -19.35 26.44 -1.73
N ARG A 264 -20.12 26.35 -0.64
CA ARG A 264 -21.52 26.83 -0.58
C ARG A 264 -21.63 28.35 -0.80
N LYS A 265 -20.67 29.11 -0.26
CA LYS A 265 -20.53 30.56 -0.48
C LYS A 265 -19.97 30.92 -1.85
N ASN A 266 -19.61 29.93 -2.67
CA ASN A 266 -19.01 30.11 -3.98
C ASN A 266 -17.70 30.95 -3.93
N ASP A 267 -16.94 30.88 -2.82
CA ASP A 267 -15.67 31.59 -2.61
C ASP A 267 -14.46 30.74 -3.07
N TRP A 268 -14.42 30.46 -4.37
CA TRP A 268 -13.41 29.58 -4.98
C TRP A 268 -12.00 30.20 -5.03
N ASP A 269 -11.92 31.53 -4.97
CA ASP A 269 -10.67 32.29 -4.98
C ASP A 269 -10.17 32.61 -3.57
N LEU A 270 -10.88 32.16 -2.53
CA LEU A 270 -10.56 32.43 -1.12
C LEU A 270 -10.43 33.93 -0.83
N LYS A 271 -11.26 34.78 -1.43
CA LYS A 271 -11.17 36.25 -1.29
C LYS A 271 -11.58 36.70 0.10
N ASN A 272 -12.46 35.96 0.77
CA ASN A 272 -12.97 36.29 2.10
C ASN A 272 -12.40 35.37 3.19
N TYR A 273 -11.45 34.50 2.85
CA TYR A 273 -10.84 33.58 3.83
C TYR A 273 -9.71 34.28 4.58
N SER A 274 -9.90 34.49 5.88
CA SER A 274 -8.83 34.86 6.81
C SER A 274 -8.43 33.63 7.63
N PRO A 275 -7.15 33.22 7.63
CA PRO A 275 -6.69 32.08 8.42
C PRO A 275 -6.85 32.30 9.94
N ASP A 276 -6.96 33.56 10.38
CA ASP A 276 -7.03 33.96 11.80
C ASP A 276 -8.46 34.28 12.26
N ALA A 277 -9.48 34.08 11.42
CA ALA A 277 -10.86 34.24 11.84
C ALA A 277 -11.24 33.13 12.86
N PRO A 278 -11.78 33.48 14.04
CA PRO A 278 -12.04 32.54 15.15
C PRO A 278 -13.01 31.41 14.78
#